data_AF-A0A0J0Y3Z3-F1
#
_entry.id   AF-A0A0J0Y3Z3-F1
#
_cell.length_a   1.000
_cell.length_b   1.000
_cell.length_c   1.000
_cell.angle_alpha   90.00
_cell.angle_beta   90.00
_cell.angle_gamma   90.00
#
_symmetry.space_group_name_H-M   'P 1'
#
loop_
_entity.id
_entity.type
_entity.pdbx_description
1 polymer ?
#
loop_
_entity_poly.entity_id
_entity_poly.type
_entity_poly.pdbx_seq_one_letter_code
_entity_poly.pdbx_strand_id
1 'polypeptide(L)'
;MTFQQELINWYQNNKRDLPWRHTKDAYTIWLSEIILQQTRVDQGMPYFNKFLQNFPSVADFAGAAEARVLKLWQGLGYYSRGRNMHATAKIVMEKHNGIFPNQHDELLKLKGIGEYTAAAISSFSSGEARAVVDGNVFRVLARHFGIEIAINSPAGKKAFFTLANDLLYQENPALYNQAIMEFGALQCKPKSPNCSVCPVNLSCYAFNQNAVNLLPVKIKKAAQKHRFISYFICHENGKILVRERQSGDIWQHLYDFPAIETTGSVSQMDGVFHQHVKSTFGNQVEYTLLSAKKHILTHQIIHIQFFALKNYIFNFNKQKELNWVSLEKLDELPQPKVIHDFIVEYFRR
;
A
#
# COMPACT_ATOMS: atom_id res chain seq x y z
N MET A 1 37.21 10.43 -1.56
CA MET A 1 36.46 9.15 -1.55
C MET A 1 35.48 9.15 -2.70
N THR A 2 35.07 7.99 -3.20
CA THR A 2 34.05 7.91 -4.25
C THR A 2 32.66 8.21 -3.68
N PHE A 3 31.70 8.56 -4.55
CA PHE A 3 30.29 8.75 -4.16
C PHE A 3 29.74 7.56 -3.36
N GLN A 4 30.05 6.33 -3.80
CA GLN A 4 29.61 5.11 -3.14
C GLN A 4 30.19 4.98 -1.73
N GLN A 5 31.47 5.26 -1.56
CA GLN A 5 32.15 5.17 -0.26
C GLN A 5 31.58 6.19 0.73
N GLU A 6 31.31 7.43 0.29
CA GLU A 6 30.68 8.45 1.14
C GLU A 6 29.30 8.00 1.65
N LEU A 7 28.48 7.40 0.78
CA LEU A 7 27.18 6.87 1.17
C LEU A 7 27.30 5.70 2.14
N ILE A 8 28.22 4.77 1.90
CA ILE A 8 28.44 3.61 2.78
C ILE A 8 28.94 4.06 4.16
N ASN A 9 29.92 4.97 4.21
CA ASN A 9 30.45 5.51 5.47
C ASN A 9 29.38 6.27 6.26
N TRP A 10 28.56 7.07 5.57
CA TRP A 10 27.42 7.72 6.20
C TRP A 10 26.42 6.69 6.74
N TYR A 11 26.11 5.64 5.96
CA TYR A 11 25.16 4.60 6.35
C TYR A 11 25.61 3.85 7.61
N GLN A 12 26.88 3.48 7.72
CA GLN A 12 27.41 2.77 8.88
C GLN A 12 27.17 3.53 10.19
N ASN A 13 27.22 4.86 10.15
CA ASN A 13 27.05 5.72 11.32
C ASN A 13 25.59 6.16 11.57
N ASN A 14 24.71 6.06 10.57
CA ASN A 14 23.36 6.67 10.61
C ASN A 14 22.20 5.72 10.33
N LYS A 15 22.48 4.45 9.97
CA LYS A 15 21.44 3.47 9.65
C LYS A 15 20.49 3.26 10.83
N ARG A 16 19.20 3.22 10.54
CA ARG A 16 18.21 2.74 11.51
C ARG A 16 18.38 1.24 11.73
N ASP A 17 18.18 0.84 12.97
CA ASP A 17 18.05 -0.56 13.34
C ASP A 17 16.66 -1.07 12.94
N LEU A 18 16.61 -1.92 11.90
CA LEU A 18 15.36 -2.43 11.33
C LEU A 18 15.40 -3.96 11.29
N PRO A 19 14.37 -4.68 11.79
CA PRO A 19 14.42 -6.14 11.93
C PRO A 19 14.79 -6.89 10.64
N TRP A 20 14.24 -6.45 9.51
CA TRP A 20 14.48 -7.07 8.19
C TRP A 20 15.89 -6.82 7.63
N ARG A 21 16.74 -6.02 8.29
CA ARG A 21 18.16 -5.86 7.92
C ARG A 21 19.07 -6.91 8.54
N HIS A 22 18.58 -7.68 9.51
CA HIS A 22 19.35 -8.70 10.24
C HIS A 22 19.16 -10.12 9.70
N THR A 23 18.61 -10.23 8.50
CA THR A 23 18.34 -11.52 7.86
C THR A 23 18.72 -11.47 6.38
N LYS A 24 19.01 -12.64 5.82
CA LYS A 24 19.15 -12.88 4.39
C LYS A 24 18.01 -13.76 3.83
N ASP A 25 17.02 -14.09 4.65
CA ASP A 25 15.87 -14.85 4.21
C ASP A 25 15.01 -14.04 3.23
N ALA A 26 14.89 -14.53 2.00
CA ALA A 26 14.17 -13.85 0.92
C ALA A 26 12.69 -13.67 1.25
N TYR A 27 12.07 -14.60 1.98
CA TYR A 27 10.67 -14.47 2.42
C TYR A 27 10.50 -13.30 3.40
N THR A 28 11.33 -13.23 4.44
CA THR A 28 11.27 -12.14 5.43
C THR A 28 11.56 -10.78 4.80
N ILE A 29 12.56 -10.71 3.90
CA ILE A 29 12.86 -9.48 3.16
C ILE A 29 11.67 -9.08 2.29
N TRP A 30 11.12 -10.01 1.50
CA TRP A 30 9.92 -9.77 0.68
C TRP A 30 8.74 -9.24 1.50
N LEU A 31 8.50 -9.81 2.68
CA LEU A 31 7.44 -9.36 3.58
C LEU A 31 7.61 -7.88 3.94
N SER A 32 8.81 -7.48 4.34
CA SER A 32 9.12 -6.07 4.65
C SER A 32 8.98 -5.16 3.44
N GLU A 33 9.53 -5.56 2.28
CA GLU A 33 9.54 -4.75 1.06
C GLU A 33 8.11 -4.46 0.58
N ILE A 34 7.23 -5.46 0.53
CA ILE A 34 5.85 -5.23 0.12
C ILE A 34 5.08 -4.41 1.16
N ILE A 35 5.24 -4.66 2.46
CA ILE A 35 4.57 -3.89 3.51
C ILE A 35 4.96 -2.42 3.45
N LEU A 36 6.24 -2.12 3.21
CA LEU A 36 6.80 -0.77 3.18
C LEU A 36 6.57 -0.02 1.86
N GLN A 37 6.07 -0.68 0.81
CA GLN A 37 5.68 0.02 -0.41
C GLN A 37 4.67 1.14 -0.11
N GLN A 38 5.06 2.39 -0.39
CA GLN A 38 4.24 3.58 -0.11
C GLN A 38 3.74 3.68 1.34
N THR A 39 4.44 3.05 2.27
CA THR A 39 4.12 3.01 3.70
C THR A 39 5.36 3.44 4.47
N ARG A 40 5.20 4.34 5.44
CA ARG A 40 6.34 4.79 6.24
C ARG A 40 6.80 3.68 7.19
N VAL A 41 8.09 3.67 7.55
CA VAL A 41 8.69 2.63 8.39
C VAL A 41 8.01 2.53 9.76
N ASP A 42 7.73 3.66 10.40
CA ASP A 42 7.01 3.74 11.69
C ASP A 42 5.61 3.10 11.62
N GLN A 43 4.91 3.28 10.50
CA GLN A 43 3.60 2.69 10.27
C GLN A 43 3.67 1.21 9.87
N GLY A 44 4.67 0.81 9.09
CA GLY A 44 4.79 -0.55 8.56
C GLY A 44 5.39 -1.55 9.56
N MET A 45 6.28 -1.11 10.45
CA MET A 45 7.00 -1.98 11.38
C MET A 45 6.08 -2.82 12.29
N PRO A 46 5.01 -2.27 12.92
CA PRO A 46 4.08 -3.09 13.69
C PRO A 46 3.37 -4.16 12.86
N TYR A 47 3.09 -3.87 11.58
CA TYR A 47 2.48 -4.86 10.69
C TYR A 47 3.47 -5.93 10.28
N PHE A 48 4.70 -5.56 9.91
CA PHE A 48 5.76 -6.53 9.63
C PHE A 48 5.91 -7.53 10.78
N ASN A 49 6.01 -7.04 12.02
CA ASN A 49 6.14 -7.90 13.20
C ASN A 49 4.92 -8.83 13.37
N LYS A 50 3.69 -8.29 13.24
CA LYS A 50 2.46 -9.10 13.33
C LYS A 50 2.36 -10.16 12.24
N PHE A 51 2.73 -9.81 11.01
CA PHE A 51 2.72 -10.73 9.88
C PHE A 51 3.75 -11.84 10.09
N LEU A 52 4.99 -11.51 10.45
CA LEU A 52 6.03 -12.51 10.71
C LEU A 52 5.68 -13.41 11.90
N GLN A 53 5.03 -12.88 12.93
CA GLN A 53 4.56 -13.67 14.07
C GLN A 53 3.45 -14.65 13.68
N ASN A 54 2.51 -14.23 12.82
CA ASN A 54 1.38 -15.08 12.41
C ASN A 54 1.72 -16.03 11.27
N PHE A 55 2.66 -15.64 10.42
CA PHE A 55 3.13 -16.37 9.26
C PHE A 55 4.67 -16.38 9.28
N PRO A 56 5.30 -17.25 10.09
CA PRO A 56 6.76 -17.30 10.17
C PRO A 56 7.43 -17.78 8.87
N SER A 57 6.71 -18.55 8.04
CA SER A 57 7.21 -19.05 6.76
C SER A 57 6.26 -18.74 5.60
N VAL A 58 6.77 -18.90 4.37
CA VAL A 58 5.94 -18.81 3.16
C VAL A 58 4.83 -19.86 3.14
N ALA A 59 5.06 -21.05 3.73
CA ALA A 59 4.06 -22.10 3.84
C ALA A 59 2.90 -21.69 4.76
N ASP A 60 3.20 -21.10 5.93
CA ASP A 60 2.19 -20.58 6.84
C ASP A 60 1.35 -19.48 6.19
N PHE A 61 2.01 -18.60 5.42
CA PHE A 61 1.32 -17.52 4.71
C PHE A 61 0.44 -18.08 3.58
N ALA A 62 0.95 -19.01 2.77
CA ALA A 62 0.21 -19.61 1.66
C ALA A 62 -1.00 -20.45 2.12
N GLY A 63 -0.90 -21.09 3.29
CA GLY A 63 -1.96 -21.90 3.90
C GLY A 63 -3.05 -21.08 4.60
N ALA A 64 -2.86 -19.77 4.77
CA ALA A 64 -3.84 -18.92 5.44
C ALA A 64 -5.11 -18.70 4.59
N ALA A 65 -6.24 -18.46 5.26
CA ALA A 65 -7.42 -17.94 4.57
C ALA A 65 -7.16 -16.49 4.12
N GLU A 66 -7.58 -16.13 2.90
CA GLU A 66 -7.37 -14.77 2.37
C GLU A 66 -7.99 -13.70 3.29
N ALA A 67 -9.16 -13.95 3.85
CA ALA A 67 -9.80 -13.05 4.80
C ALA A 67 -8.92 -12.77 6.03
N ARG A 68 -8.19 -13.78 6.55
CA ARG A 68 -7.26 -13.62 7.68
C ARG A 68 -6.08 -12.73 7.29
N VAL A 69 -5.53 -12.92 6.08
CA VAL A 69 -4.46 -12.07 5.54
C VAL A 69 -4.93 -10.63 5.43
N LEU A 70 -6.10 -10.38 4.82
CA LEU A 70 -6.66 -9.05 4.66
C LEU A 70 -7.01 -8.41 5.99
N LYS A 71 -7.36 -9.21 7.00
CA LYS A 71 -7.65 -8.73 8.34
C LYS A 71 -6.39 -8.22 9.03
N LEU A 72 -5.30 -8.97 8.95
CA LEU A 72 -3.99 -8.50 9.43
C LEU A 72 -3.49 -7.28 8.64
N TRP A 73 -3.83 -7.17 7.35
CA TRP A 73 -3.51 -6.03 6.50
C TRP A 73 -4.37 -4.78 6.77
N GLN A 74 -5.46 -4.92 7.52
CA GLN A 74 -6.43 -3.85 7.75
C GLN A 74 -5.75 -2.60 8.32
N GLY A 75 -5.90 -1.48 7.62
CA GLY A 75 -5.31 -0.19 8.01
C GLY A 75 -4.04 0.20 7.26
N LEU A 76 -3.34 -0.73 6.60
CA LEU A 76 -2.17 -0.41 5.76
C LEU A 76 -2.55 0.25 4.42
N GLY A 77 -3.80 0.11 3.99
CA GLY A 77 -4.23 0.54 2.66
C GLY A 77 -3.61 -0.30 1.53
N TYR A 78 -3.96 0.02 0.29
CA TYR A 78 -3.52 -0.72 -0.91
C TYR A 78 -3.68 -2.25 -0.78
N TYR A 79 -4.88 -2.70 -0.42
CA TYR A 79 -5.18 -4.11 -0.12
C TYR A 79 -4.87 -5.10 -1.26
N SER A 80 -4.74 -4.62 -2.50
CA SER A 80 -4.23 -5.45 -3.60
C SER A 80 -2.83 -5.99 -3.32
N ARG A 81 -2.00 -5.29 -2.53
CA ARG A 81 -0.69 -5.80 -2.07
C ARG A 81 -0.86 -7.07 -1.25
N GLY A 82 -1.68 -7.04 -0.19
CA GLY A 82 -1.94 -8.22 0.64
C GLY A 82 -2.49 -9.41 -0.17
N ARG A 83 -3.43 -9.17 -1.09
CA ARG A 83 -3.94 -10.23 -1.99
C ARG A 83 -2.87 -10.78 -2.93
N ASN A 84 -2.09 -9.89 -3.55
CA ASN A 84 -1.01 -10.32 -4.44
C ASN A 84 0.07 -11.07 -3.69
N MET A 85 0.38 -10.69 -2.45
CA MET A 85 1.30 -11.42 -1.61
C MET A 85 0.81 -12.83 -1.33
N HIS A 86 -0.45 -12.97 -0.92
CA HIS A 86 -1.04 -14.27 -0.67
C HIS A 86 -1.05 -15.17 -1.92
N ALA A 87 -1.40 -14.61 -3.08
CA ALA A 87 -1.32 -15.31 -4.36
C ALA A 87 0.12 -15.74 -4.69
N THR A 88 1.09 -14.87 -4.46
CA THR A 88 2.52 -15.17 -4.66
C THR A 88 3.03 -16.24 -3.70
N ALA A 89 2.63 -16.22 -2.42
CA ALA A 89 2.99 -17.27 -1.48
C ALA A 89 2.48 -18.65 -1.96
N LYS A 90 1.25 -18.72 -2.48
CA LYS A 90 0.71 -19.95 -3.08
C LYS A 90 1.49 -20.40 -4.31
N ILE A 91 1.88 -19.47 -5.20
CA ILE A 91 2.73 -19.78 -6.36
C ILE A 91 4.09 -20.31 -5.92
N VAL A 92 4.68 -19.77 -4.86
CA VAL A 92 5.96 -20.27 -4.30
C VAL A 92 5.82 -21.71 -3.79
N MET A 93 4.72 -22.04 -3.13
CA MET A 93 4.44 -23.42 -2.73
C MET A 93 4.30 -24.36 -3.94
N GLU A 94 3.54 -23.95 -4.96
CA GLU A 94 3.23 -24.78 -6.13
C GLU A 94 4.41 -24.95 -7.09
N LYS A 95 5.13 -23.87 -7.40
CA LYS A 95 6.13 -23.84 -8.48
C LYS A 95 7.57 -23.84 -8.02
N HIS A 96 7.80 -23.51 -6.75
CA HIS A 96 9.14 -23.40 -6.17
C HIS A 96 9.31 -24.32 -4.94
N ASN A 97 8.43 -25.31 -4.76
CA ASN A 97 8.49 -26.30 -3.68
C ASN A 97 8.61 -25.68 -2.28
N GLY A 98 7.98 -24.51 -2.06
CA GLY A 98 8.02 -23.78 -0.80
C GLY A 98 9.34 -23.05 -0.51
N ILE A 99 10.26 -23.01 -1.46
CA ILE A 99 11.51 -22.23 -1.36
C ILE A 99 11.28 -20.87 -2.03
N PHE A 100 11.37 -19.79 -1.27
CA PHE A 100 11.17 -18.44 -1.81
C PHE A 100 12.32 -18.08 -2.76
N PRO A 101 12.05 -17.71 -4.04
CA PRO A 101 13.10 -17.37 -5.00
C PRO A 101 13.95 -16.18 -4.53
N ASN A 102 15.25 -16.22 -4.83
CA ASN A 102 16.19 -15.16 -4.45
C ASN A 102 16.97 -14.58 -5.64
N GLN A 103 16.64 -15.00 -6.86
CA GLN A 103 17.19 -14.47 -8.10
C GLN A 103 16.22 -13.47 -8.72
N HIS A 104 16.75 -12.34 -9.21
CA HIS A 104 15.98 -11.24 -9.77
C HIS A 104 14.96 -11.68 -10.82
N ASP A 105 15.42 -12.48 -11.79
CA ASP A 105 14.60 -12.87 -12.96
C ASP A 105 13.49 -13.88 -12.60
N GLU A 106 13.64 -14.61 -11.49
CA GLU A 106 12.58 -15.46 -10.95
C GLU A 106 11.57 -14.63 -10.16
N LEU A 107 12.07 -13.70 -9.33
CA LEU A 107 11.26 -12.78 -8.54
C LEU A 107 10.34 -11.93 -9.41
N LEU A 108 10.82 -11.43 -10.55
CA LEU A 108 10.02 -10.64 -11.50
C LEU A 108 8.80 -11.38 -12.07
N LYS A 109 8.81 -12.72 -12.06
CA LYS A 109 7.68 -13.53 -12.54
C LYS A 109 6.55 -13.63 -11.52
N LEU A 110 6.79 -13.23 -10.27
CA LEU A 110 5.83 -13.34 -9.17
C LEU A 110 4.89 -12.13 -9.12
N LYS A 111 3.64 -12.37 -8.74
CA LYS A 111 2.60 -11.33 -8.73
C LYS A 111 2.89 -10.26 -7.68
N GLY A 112 2.87 -9.00 -8.10
CA GLY A 112 3.10 -7.86 -7.20
C GLY A 112 4.57 -7.60 -6.87
N ILE A 113 5.50 -8.35 -7.47
CA ILE A 113 6.93 -8.05 -7.45
C ILE A 113 7.27 -7.35 -8.77
N GLY A 114 7.72 -6.10 -8.69
CA GLY A 114 8.24 -5.36 -9.84
C GLY A 114 9.74 -5.13 -9.71
N GLU A 115 10.35 -4.48 -10.70
CA GLU A 115 11.80 -4.19 -10.82
C GLU A 115 12.48 -3.82 -9.49
N TYR A 116 11.95 -2.81 -8.80
CA TYR A 116 12.51 -2.39 -7.50
C TYR A 116 12.51 -3.52 -6.46
N THR A 117 11.37 -4.21 -6.30
CA THR A 117 11.23 -5.24 -5.25
C THR A 117 12.03 -6.49 -5.60
N ALA A 118 12.11 -6.86 -6.88
CA ALA A 118 12.98 -7.96 -7.33
C ALA A 118 14.45 -7.65 -7.04
N ALA A 119 14.92 -6.45 -7.42
CA ALA A 119 16.30 -6.01 -7.16
C ALA A 119 16.61 -5.91 -5.65
N ALA A 120 15.66 -5.41 -4.85
CA ALA A 120 15.82 -5.33 -3.40
C ALA A 120 15.96 -6.72 -2.78
N ILE A 121 15.04 -7.65 -3.08
CA ILE A 121 15.07 -9.00 -2.52
C ILE A 121 16.33 -9.73 -2.97
N SER A 122 16.65 -9.76 -4.27
CA SER A 122 17.82 -10.52 -4.72
C SER A 122 19.13 -9.91 -4.23
N SER A 123 19.27 -8.59 -4.22
CA SER A 123 20.45 -7.94 -3.66
C SER A 123 20.60 -8.23 -2.16
N PHE A 124 19.53 -8.10 -1.37
CA PHE A 124 19.63 -8.25 0.09
C PHE A 124 19.71 -9.70 0.57
N SER A 125 19.12 -10.66 -0.15
CA SER A 125 19.12 -12.07 0.24
C SER A 125 20.30 -12.86 -0.33
N SER A 126 20.57 -12.74 -1.63
CA SER A 126 21.60 -13.54 -2.34
C SER A 126 22.84 -12.73 -2.69
N GLY A 127 22.82 -11.40 -2.52
CA GLY A 127 23.94 -10.54 -2.89
C GLY A 127 24.01 -10.24 -4.39
N GLU A 128 22.94 -10.48 -5.14
CA GLU A 128 22.92 -10.21 -6.58
C GLU A 128 23.22 -8.71 -6.85
N ALA A 129 24.10 -8.46 -7.81
CA ALA A 129 24.53 -7.12 -8.19
C ALA A 129 23.48 -6.41 -9.06
N ARG A 130 22.34 -6.05 -8.43
CA ARG A 130 21.25 -5.30 -9.05
C ARG A 130 20.99 -4.02 -8.26
N ALA A 131 21.02 -2.87 -8.93
CA ALA A 131 20.75 -1.61 -8.25
C ALA A 131 19.25 -1.46 -7.91
N VAL A 132 18.96 -1.00 -6.70
CA VAL A 132 17.59 -0.63 -6.30
C VAL A 132 17.31 0.81 -6.69
N VAL A 133 16.15 1.05 -7.29
CA VAL A 133 15.72 2.42 -7.65
C VAL A 133 14.29 2.67 -7.17
N ASP A 134 14.17 3.21 -5.96
CA ASP A 134 12.92 3.69 -5.39
C ASP A 134 12.82 5.23 -5.47
N GLY A 135 11.73 5.79 -4.91
CA GLY A 135 11.55 7.25 -4.87
C GLY A 135 12.64 8.02 -4.09
N ASN A 136 13.37 7.35 -3.19
CA ASN A 136 14.52 7.91 -2.47
C ASN A 136 15.74 7.96 -3.39
N VAL A 137 16.07 6.85 -4.04
CA VAL A 137 17.20 6.74 -4.97
C VAL A 137 17.03 7.68 -6.16
N PHE A 138 15.86 7.70 -6.80
CA PHE A 138 15.56 8.66 -7.86
C PHE A 138 15.88 10.10 -7.46
N ARG A 139 15.52 10.49 -6.23
CA ARG A 139 15.77 11.85 -5.72
C ARG A 139 17.24 12.11 -5.44
N VAL A 140 17.94 11.16 -4.82
CA VAL A 140 19.37 11.27 -4.54
C VAL A 140 20.16 11.43 -5.84
N LEU A 141 19.93 10.52 -6.80
CA LEU A 141 20.61 10.55 -8.09
C LEU A 141 20.26 11.81 -8.89
N ALA A 142 18.99 12.22 -8.92
CA ALA A 142 18.58 13.41 -9.66
C ALA A 142 19.28 14.66 -9.13
N ARG A 143 19.34 14.80 -7.80
CA ARG A 143 19.96 15.95 -7.16
C ARG A 143 21.47 15.95 -7.28
N HIS A 144 22.10 14.79 -7.05
CA HIS A 144 23.57 14.70 -7.08
C HIS A 144 24.11 14.94 -8.49
N PHE A 145 23.50 14.32 -9.50
CA PHE A 145 23.96 14.37 -10.90
C PHE A 145 23.25 15.41 -11.77
N GLY A 146 22.32 16.20 -11.22
CA GLY A 146 21.63 17.26 -11.97
C GLY A 146 20.69 16.75 -13.07
N ILE A 147 20.01 15.63 -12.85
CA ILE A 147 19.18 14.99 -13.90
C ILE A 147 17.78 15.59 -13.89
N GLU A 148 17.45 16.33 -14.95
CA GLU A 148 16.16 17.00 -15.12
C GLU A 148 15.09 16.14 -15.83
N ILE A 149 15.48 14.95 -16.31
CA ILE A 149 14.53 14.02 -16.94
C ILE A 149 13.51 13.55 -15.91
N ALA A 150 12.22 13.63 -16.24
CA ALA A 150 11.15 13.25 -15.32
C ALA A 150 11.24 11.78 -14.90
N ILE A 151 11.35 11.51 -13.60
CA ILE A 151 11.62 10.17 -13.05
C ILE A 151 10.52 9.14 -13.31
N ASN A 152 9.30 9.62 -13.60
CA ASN A 152 8.13 8.80 -13.89
C ASN A 152 7.82 8.68 -15.40
N SER A 153 8.70 9.18 -16.27
CA SER A 153 8.66 8.93 -17.71
C SER A 153 9.39 7.61 -18.06
N PRO A 154 9.07 6.96 -19.19
CA PRO A 154 9.82 5.78 -19.66
C PRO A 154 11.31 6.06 -19.85
N ALA A 155 11.66 7.20 -20.47
CA ALA A 155 13.04 7.64 -20.68
C ALA A 155 13.77 7.88 -19.35
N GLY A 156 13.12 8.57 -18.41
CA GLY A 156 13.65 8.80 -17.07
C GLY A 156 13.92 7.49 -16.35
N LYS A 157 12.95 6.58 -16.26
CA LYS A 157 13.17 5.26 -15.63
C LYS A 157 14.42 4.58 -16.21
N LYS A 158 14.52 4.46 -17.54
CA LYS A 158 15.69 3.85 -18.20
C LYS A 158 17.00 4.52 -17.80
N ALA A 159 17.09 5.85 -17.89
CA ALA A 159 18.31 6.60 -17.57
C ALA A 159 18.76 6.41 -16.12
N PHE A 160 17.83 6.48 -15.17
CA PHE A 160 18.13 6.29 -13.75
C PHE A 160 18.50 4.85 -13.42
N PHE A 161 17.86 3.85 -14.04
CA PHE A 161 18.25 2.45 -13.87
C PHE A 161 19.66 2.18 -14.40
N THR A 162 20.01 2.70 -15.59
CA THR A 162 21.37 2.58 -16.14
C THR A 162 22.38 3.20 -15.17
N LEU A 163 22.19 4.47 -14.78
CA LEU A 163 23.09 5.16 -13.86
C LEU A 163 23.22 4.45 -12.52
N ALA A 164 22.12 3.96 -11.95
CA ALA A 164 22.15 3.26 -10.67
C ALA A 164 22.96 1.97 -10.73
N ASN A 165 22.89 1.22 -11.84
CA ASN A 165 23.70 0.02 -12.04
C ASN A 165 25.18 0.36 -12.29
N ASP A 166 25.48 1.42 -13.04
CA ASP A 166 26.87 1.87 -13.26
C ASP A 166 27.54 2.31 -11.96
N LEU A 167 26.77 2.88 -11.03
CA LEU A 167 27.26 3.31 -9.71
C LEU A 167 27.28 2.20 -8.66
N LEU A 168 26.75 1.01 -8.95
CA LEU A 168 26.60 -0.05 -7.96
C LEU A 168 27.97 -0.51 -7.43
N TYR A 169 28.08 -0.61 -6.11
CA TYR A 169 29.29 -1.16 -5.47
C TYR A 169 29.31 -2.68 -5.57
N GLN A 170 30.03 -3.19 -6.57
CA GLN A 170 30.02 -4.62 -6.96
C GLN A 170 30.47 -5.58 -5.84
N GLU A 171 31.39 -5.15 -4.97
CA GLU A 171 31.89 -5.98 -3.86
C GLU A 171 30.82 -6.24 -2.79
N ASN A 172 29.91 -5.28 -2.59
CA ASN A 172 28.82 -5.41 -1.62
C ASN A 172 27.59 -4.61 -2.06
N PRO A 173 26.84 -5.10 -3.06
CA PRO A 173 25.73 -4.39 -3.65
C PRO A 173 24.60 -4.19 -2.64
N ALA A 174 24.38 -5.17 -1.76
CA ALA A 174 23.37 -5.11 -0.69
C ALA A 174 23.61 -3.91 0.24
N LEU A 175 24.85 -3.73 0.70
CA LEU A 175 25.25 -2.63 1.57
C LEU A 175 25.03 -1.27 0.89
N TYR A 176 25.47 -1.14 -0.36
CA TYR A 176 25.31 0.11 -1.11
C TYR A 176 23.85 0.44 -1.38
N ASN A 177 23.05 -0.54 -1.80
CA ASN A 177 21.61 -0.37 -2.03
C ASN A 177 20.88 0.09 -0.76
N GLN A 178 21.17 -0.53 0.40
CA GLN A 178 20.62 -0.05 1.68
C GLN A 178 21.11 1.36 2.02
N ALA A 179 22.39 1.66 1.77
CA ALA A 179 22.99 2.96 2.05
C ALA A 179 22.31 4.08 1.26
N ILE A 180 22.14 3.94 -0.05
CA ILE A 180 21.53 4.98 -0.88
C ILE A 180 20.03 5.17 -0.58
N MET A 181 19.30 4.10 -0.30
CA MET A 181 17.91 4.17 0.14
C MET A 181 17.77 4.92 1.47
N GLU A 182 18.59 4.56 2.46
CA GLU A 182 18.59 5.18 3.79
C GLU A 182 19.03 6.64 3.74
N PHE A 183 20.05 6.94 2.92
CA PHE A 183 20.53 8.29 2.68
C PHE A 183 19.43 9.18 2.10
N GLY A 184 18.69 8.69 1.11
CA GLY A 184 17.52 9.41 0.60
C GLY A 184 16.44 9.59 1.68
N ALA A 185 16.20 8.58 2.51
CA ALA A 185 15.17 8.64 3.56
C ALA A 185 15.49 9.64 4.69
N LEU A 186 16.75 9.70 5.15
CA LEU A 186 17.13 10.46 6.35
C LEU A 186 17.93 11.73 6.07
N GLN A 187 18.76 11.75 5.03
CA GLN A 187 19.65 12.88 4.71
C GLN A 187 19.08 13.73 3.57
N CYS A 188 18.93 13.14 2.38
CA CYS A 188 18.41 13.83 1.20
C CYS A 188 16.88 13.76 1.15
N LYS A 189 16.19 14.32 2.15
CA LYS A 189 14.72 14.32 2.27
C LYS A 189 14.03 15.11 1.15
N PRO A 190 12.76 14.80 0.81
CA PRO A 190 12.01 15.56 -0.21
C PRO A 190 11.91 17.05 0.10
N LYS A 191 11.60 17.40 1.35
CA LYS A 191 11.51 18.77 1.86
C LYS A 191 12.59 18.99 2.91
N SER A 192 13.19 20.19 2.89
CA SER A 192 14.19 20.64 3.87
C SER A 192 15.30 19.60 4.16
N PRO A 193 16.00 19.05 3.13
CA PRO A 193 17.16 18.20 3.37
C PRO A 193 18.28 19.01 4.05
N ASN A 194 19.05 18.37 4.93
CA ASN A 194 20.13 19.06 5.65
C ASN A 194 21.42 19.09 4.81
N CYS A 195 21.41 19.83 3.70
CA CYS A 195 22.54 19.89 2.77
C CYS A 195 23.84 20.42 3.39
N SER A 196 23.75 21.24 4.45
CA SER A 196 24.92 21.83 5.11
C SER A 196 25.89 20.78 5.70
N VAL A 197 25.34 19.67 6.23
CA VAL A 197 26.11 18.55 6.82
C VAL A 197 26.12 17.31 5.93
N CYS A 198 25.63 17.42 4.70
CA CYS A 198 25.53 16.31 3.76
C CYS A 198 26.94 15.93 3.27
N PRO A 199 27.39 14.67 3.43
CA PRO A 199 28.78 14.28 3.12
C PRO A 199 29.14 14.43 1.64
N VAL A 200 28.14 14.41 0.75
CA VAL A 200 28.31 14.59 -0.70
C VAL A 200 27.89 15.99 -1.17
N ASN A 201 27.85 17.00 -0.30
CA ASN A 201 27.38 18.34 -0.67
C ASN A 201 28.29 19.04 -1.68
N LEU A 202 29.61 18.96 -1.53
CA LEU A 202 30.59 19.62 -2.39
C LEU A 202 30.46 19.18 -3.86
N SER A 203 30.16 17.91 -4.09
CA SER A 203 29.97 17.31 -5.41
C SER A 203 28.50 17.27 -5.87
N CYS A 204 27.55 17.71 -5.05
CA CYS A 204 26.13 17.67 -5.39
C CYS A 204 25.75 18.82 -6.31
N TYR A 205 25.41 18.51 -7.57
CA TYR A 205 24.95 19.49 -8.55
C TYR A 205 23.82 20.37 -8.01
N ALA A 206 22.76 19.76 -7.47
CA ALA A 206 21.58 20.49 -7.05
C ALA A 206 21.84 21.44 -5.88
N PHE A 207 22.82 21.13 -5.03
CA PHE A 207 23.22 22.04 -3.96
C PHE A 207 23.96 23.25 -4.54
N ASN A 208 24.96 23.00 -5.39
CA ASN A 208 25.78 24.06 -6.00
C ASN A 208 24.97 24.99 -6.91
N GLN A 209 23.95 24.45 -7.60
CA GLN A 209 23.11 25.19 -8.54
C GLN A 209 21.78 25.67 -7.93
N ASN A 210 21.59 25.57 -6.61
CA ASN A 210 20.33 25.92 -5.93
C ASN A 210 19.07 25.19 -6.47
N ALA A 211 19.24 23.99 -7.04
CA ALA A 211 18.19 23.18 -7.65
C ALA A 211 17.61 22.08 -6.73
N VAL A 212 17.98 22.04 -5.45
CA VAL A 212 17.52 21.01 -4.49
C VAL A 212 15.99 20.88 -4.43
N ASN A 213 15.28 22.01 -4.47
CA ASN A 213 13.81 22.03 -4.41
C ASN A 213 13.13 21.83 -5.78
N LEU A 214 13.91 21.85 -6.87
CA LEU A 214 13.43 21.66 -8.24
C LEU A 214 13.54 20.18 -8.67
N LEU A 215 14.48 19.44 -8.08
CA LEU A 215 14.75 18.04 -8.41
C LEU A 215 14.26 17.06 -7.32
N PRO A 216 13.76 15.87 -7.71
CA PRO A 216 13.61 15.36 -9.09
C PRO A 216 12.37 15.92 -9.80
N VAL A 217 12.45 16.02 -11.13
CA VAL A 217 11.29 16.34 -11.97
C VAL A 217 10.30 15.17 -12.01
N LYS A 218 9.00 15.48 -11.96
CA LYS A 218 7.90 14.52 -12.08
C LYS A 218 6.82 15.05 -13.01
N ILE A 219 6.34 14.19 -13.93
CA ILE A 219 5.11 14.45 -14.68
C ILE A 219 3.94 14.49 -13.69
N LYS A 220 3.11 15.53 -13.79
CA LYS A 220 1.93 15.71 -12.92
C LYS A 220 0.96 14.55 -13.08
N LYS A 221 0.37 14.11 -11.96
CA LYS A 221 -0.68 13.09 -11.96
C LYS A 221 -2.00 13.68 -12.46
N ALA A 222 -2.85 12.84 -13.05
CA ALA A 222 -4.22 13.19 -13.36
C ALA A 222 -5.02 13.57 -12.10
N ALA A 223 -6.08 14.35 -12.28
CA ALA A 223 -7.00 14.70 -11.21
C ALA A 223 -7.64 13.45 -10.58
N GLN A 224 -7.92 13.50 -9.27
CA GLN A 224 -8.59 12.41 -8.58
C GLN A 224 -10.05 12.33 -9.00
N LYS A 225 -10.57 11.12 -9.18
CA LYS A 225 -12.01 10.90 -9.44
C LYS A 225 -12.80 11.04 -8.15
N HIS A 226 -14.00 11.59 -8.22
CA HIS A 226 -14.91 11.68 -7.07
C HIS A 226 -15.97 10.56 -7.18
N ARG A 227 -16.20 9.85 -6.07
CA ARG A 227 -17.26 8.84 -5.94
C ARG A 227 -18.13 9.16 -4.74
N PHE A 228 -19.43 8.88 -4.84
CA PHE A 228 -20.41 9.18 -3.80
C PHE A 228 -21.13 7.90 -3.43
N ILE A 229 -20.86 7.37 -2.25
CA ILE A 229 -21.36 6.07 -1.80
C ILE A 229 -22.23 6.26 -0.55
N SER A 230 -23.50 5.89 -0.65
CA SER A 230 -24.43 5.86 0.47
C SER A 230 -24.53 4.43 1.00
N TYR A 231 -24.07 4.21 2.23
CA TYR A 231 -24.18 2.95 2.95
C TYR A 231 -25.43 2.90 3.82
N PHE A 232 -26.09 1.74 3.85
CA PHE A 232 -27.32 1.50 4.60
C PHE A 232 -27.10 0.44 5.67
N ILE A 233 -27.20 0.87 6.92
CA ILE A 233 -26.96 0.08 8.11
C ILE A 233 -28.26 -0.62 8.49
N CYS A 234 -28.26 -1.94 8.36
CA CYS A 234 -29.38 -2.81 8.68
C CYS A 234 -29.00 -3.68 9.85
N HIS A 235 -29.74 -3.58 10.95
CA HIS A 235 -29.49 -4.35 12.17
C HIS A 235 -30.79 -5.02 12.63
N GLU A 236 -30.73 -6.31 12.91
CA GLU A 236 -31.86 -7.11 13.37
C GLU A 236 -31.35 -8.25 14.27
N ASN A 237 -32.00 -8.45 15.43
CA ASN A 237 -31.71 -9.57 16.34
C ASN A 237 -30.21 -9.73 16.70
N GLY A 238 -29.50 -8.62 16.94
CA GLY A 238 -28.07 -8.63 17.28
C GLY A 238 -27.13 -8.94 16.11
N LYS A 239 -27.67 -9.03 14.88
CA LYS A 239 -26.93 -9.22 13.65
C LYS A 239 -26.96 -7.96 12.80
N ILE A 240 -25.94 -7.80 11.97
CA ILE A 240 -25.80 -6.73 11.00
C ILE A 240 -25.68 -7.31 9.60
N LEU A 241 -26.30 -6.65 8.63
CA LEU A 241 -26.17 -7.06 7.24
C LEU A 241 -24.90 -6.48 6.64
N VAL A 242 -24.03 -7.34 6.12
CA VAL A 242 -22.77 -6.97 5.50
C VAL A 242 -22.71 -7.44 4.05
N ARG A 243 -21.84 -6.79 3.28
CA ARG A 243 -21.55 -7.12 1.90
C ARG A 243 -20.08 -7.44 1.74
N GLU A 244 -19.74 -8.55 1.08
CA GLU A 244 -18.38 -8.74 0.55
C GLU A 244 -18.26 -8.05 -0.81
N ARG A 245 -17.32 -7.12 -0.95
CA ARG A 245 -17.05 -6.48 -2.23
C ARG A 245 -16.37 -7.44 -3.20
N GLN A 246 -16.92 -7.54 -4.40
CA GLN A 246 -16.42 -8.41 -5.46
C GLN A 246 -15.18 -7.84 -6.15
N SER A 247 -14.62 -8.61 -7.09
CA SER A 247 -13.46 -8.20 -7.88
C SER A 247 -13.77 -7.04 -8.84
N GLY A 248 -12.73 -6.30 -9.22
CA GLY A 248 -12.84 -5.22 -10.23
C GLY A 248 -13.07 -3.81 -9.67
N ASP A 249 -13.25 -3.64 -8.36
CA ASP A 249 -13.43 -2.32 -7.75
C ASP A 249 -12.54 -2.10 -6.52
N ILE A 250 -12.62 -0.90 -5.91
CA ILE A 250 -12.01 -0.57 -4.63
C ILE A 250 -12.40 -1.60 -3.57
N TRP A 251 -11.48 -1.85 -2.64
CA TRP A 251 -11.73 -2.68 -1.46
C TRP A 251 -12.23 -4.10 -1.77
N GLN A 252 -11.86 -4.65 -2.93
CA GLN A 252 -12.12 -6.04 -3.29
C GLN A 252 -11.77 -7.01 -2.14
N HIS A 253 -12.68 -7.96 -1.87
CA HIS A 253 -12.65 -8.96 -0.79
C HIS A 253 -12.60 -8.36 0.63
N LEU A 254 -12.95 -7.08 0.77
CA LEU A 254 -13.27 -6.48 2.06
C LEU A 254 -14.77 -6.39 2.25
N TYR A 255 -15.17 -6.31 3.52
CA TYR A 255 -16.55 -6.23 3.93
C TYR A 255 -16.97 -4.78 4.19
N ASP A 256 -18.11 -4.41 3.63
CA ASP A 256 -18.81 -3.17 3.89
C ASP A 256 -20.32 -3.43 4.09
N PHE A 257 -21.16 -2.43 3.85
CA PHE A 257 -22.61 -2.51 4.03
C PHE A 257 -23.32 -2.47 2.67
N PRO A 258 -24.62 -2.83 2.61
CA PRO A 258 -25.46 -2.48 1.47
C PRO A 258 -25.27 -1.03 1.06
N ALA A 259 -25.11 -0.75 -0.23
CA ALA A 259 -24.79 0.58 -0.69
C ALA A 259 -25.42 0.93 -2.02
N ILE A 260 -25.72 2.22 -2.21
CA ILE A 260 -26.08 2.84 -3.48
C ILE A 260 -24.98 3.85 -3.83
N GLU A 261 -24.49 3.80 -5.06
CA GLU A 261 -23.53 4.76 -5.58
C GLU A 261 -24.21 5.74 -6.55
N THR A 262 -23.87 7.02 -6.42
CA THR A 262 -24.45 8.12 -7.19
C THR A 262 -23.35 8.92 -7.89
N THR A 263 -23.74 9.69 -8.92
CA THR A 263 -22.83 10.56 -9.67
C THR A 263 -22.42 11.83 -8.90
N GLY A 264 -23.19 12.21 -7.88
CA GLY A 264 -22.99 13.40 -7.05
C GLY A 264 -23.45 13.19 -5.62
N SER A 265 -23.17 14.17 -4.76
CA SER A 265 -23.67 14.19 -3.39
C SER A 265 -25.19 14.30 -3.40
N VAL A 266 -25.86 13.44 -2.64
CA VAL A 266 -27.32 13.40 -2.53
C VAL A 266 -27.78 13.85 -1.15
N SER A 267 -28.92 14.53 -1.14
CA SER A 267 -29.66 14.84 0.09
C SER A 267 -30.72 13.76 0.32
N GLN A 268 -31.13 13.56 1.57
CA GLN A 268 -32.29 12.71 1.87
C GLN A 268 -33.58 13.19 1.21
N MET A 269 -33.67 14.50 0.93
CA MET A 269 -34.81 15.14 0.27
C MET A 269 -34.77 15.03 -1.26
N ASP A 270 -33.72 14.44 -1.83
CA ASP A 270 -33.64 14.21 -3.27
C ASP A 270 -34.64 13.12 -3.68
N GLY A 271 -35.63 13.51 -4.48
CA GLY A 271 -36.72 12.62 -4.88
C GLY A 271 -36.26 11.42 -5.72
N VAL A 272 -35.23 11.59 -6.57
CA VAL A 272 -34.68 10.53 -7.42
C VAL A 272 -33.92 9.52 -6.55
N PHE A 273 -33.09 10.01 -5.64
CA PHE A 273 -32.40 9.16 -4.68
C PHE A 273 -33.39 8.41 -3.78
N HIS A 274 -34.41 9.09 -3.26
CA HIS A 274 -35.46 8.47 -2.46
C HIS A 274 -36.20 7.36 -3.21
N GLN A 275 -36.53 7.59 -4.49
CA GLN A 275 -37.15 6.57 -5.34
C GLN A 275 -36.22 5.38 -5.57
N HIS A 276 -34.92 5.62 -5.74
CA HIS A 276 -33.92 4.55 -5.91
C HIS A 276 -33.74 3.72 -4.63
N VAL A 277 -33.78 4.36 -3.46
CA VAL A 277 -33.78 3.68 -2.15
C VAL A 277 -35.03 2.79 -2.02
N LYS A 278 -36.22 3.32 -2.35
CA LYS A 278 -37.48 2.55 -2.34
C LYS A 278 -37.46 1.36 -3.30
N SER A 279 -36.94 1.53 -4.51
CA SER A 279 -36.83 0.42 -5.47
C SER A 279 -35.85 -0.67 -5.02
N THR A 280 -34.87 -0.31 -4.19
CA THR A 280 -33.84 -1.23 -3.69
C THR A 280 -34.27 -1.96 -2.43
N PHE A 281 -34.88 -1.24 -1.48
CA PHE A 281 -35.17 -1.71 -0.12
C PHE A 281 -36.66 -1.79 0.21
N GLY A 282 -37.56 -1.55 -0.75
CA GLY A 282 -39.01 -1.64 -0.57
C GLY A 282 -39.71 -0.29 -0.37
N ASN A 283 -41.00 -0.24 -0.68
CA ASN A 283 -41.78 1.01 -0.72
C ASN A 283 -42.01 1.65 0.66
N GLN A 284 -41.97 0.87 1.73
CA GLN A 284 -42.16 1.34 3.11
C GLN A 284 -40.85 1.68 3.81
N VAL A 285 -39.72 1.65 3.10
CA VAL A 285 -38.41 1.88 3.70
C VAL A 285 -38.30 3.29 4.28
N GLU A 286 -37.78 3.36 5.49
CA GLU A 286 -37.38 4.58 6.16
C GLU A 286 -35.85 4.59 6.33
N TYR A 287 -35.24 5.76 6.13
CA TYR A 287 -33.80 5.90 6.32
C TYR A 287 -33.42 7.26 6.93
N THR A 288 -32.47 7.23 7.85
CA THR A 288 -32.01 8.43 8.59
C THR A 288 -30.49 8.55 8.47
N LEU A 289 -30.00 9.74 8.10
CA LEU A 289 -28.56 9.98 8.02
C LEU A 289 -27.95 9.88 9.43
N LEU A 290 -26.96 9.02 9.58
CA LEU A 290 -26.17 8.87 10.80
C LEU A 290 -24.93 9.75 10.75
N SER A 291 -24.12 9.60 9.70
CA SER A 291 -22.89 10.38 9.52
C SER A 291 -22.49 10.49 8.06
N ALA A 292 -21.62 11.47 7.79
CA ALA A 292 -20.96 11.62 6.50
C ALA A 292 -19.43 11.70 6.71
N LYS A 293 -18.67 11.00 5.87
CA LYS A 293 -17.21 10.95 5.93
C LYS A 293 -16.62 11.12 4.54
N LYS A 294 -15.48 11.80 4.45
CA LYS A 294 -14.66 11.87 3.23
C LYS A 294 -13.46 10.95 3.40
N HIS A 295 -13.29 10.00 2.49
CA HIS A 295 -12.15 9.09 2.47
C HIS A 295 -11.29 9.33 1.23
N ILE A 296 -10.00 9.58 1.44
CA ILE A 296 -9.07 9.95 0.38
C ILE A 296 -8.22 8.73 -0.01
N LEU A 297 -8.34 8.31 -1.27
CA LEU A 297 -7.45 7.34 -1.91
C LEU A 297 -6.54 8.06 -2.92
N THR A 298 -5.47 7.39 -3.35
CA THR A 298 -4.45 7.96 -4.25
C THR A 298 -5.01 8.49 -5.56
N HIS A 299 -6.00 7.81 -6.13
CA HIS A 299 -6.59 8.16 -7.42
C HIS A 299 -8.05 8.64 -7.30
N GLN A 300 -8.64 8.56 -6.11
CA GLN A 300 -10.08 8.76 -5.93
C GLN A 300 -10.38 9.37 -4.56
N ILE A 301 -11.39 10.23 -4.50
CA ILE A 301 -11.97 10.73 -3.26
C ILE A 301 -13.36 10.12 -3.15
N ILE A 302 -13.60 9.39 -2.06
CA ILE A 302 -14.88 8.75 -1.78
C ILE A 302 -15.61 9.59 -0.74
N HIS A 303 -16.75 10.13 -1.13
CA HIS A 303 -17.68 10.80 -0.24
C HIS A 303 -18.69 9.76 0.22
N ILE A 304 -18.74 9.56 1.53
CA ILE A 304 -19.49 8.47 2.13
C ILE A 304 -20.57 9.05 3.04
N GLN A 305 -21.79 8.52 2.92
CA GLN A 305 -22.87 8.76 3.86
C GLN A 305 -23.31 7.43 4.45
N PHE A 306 -23.60 7.39 5.75
CA PHE A 306 -24.13 6.24 6.44
C PHE A 306 -25.56 6.53 6.87
N PHE A 307 -26.50 5.66 6.51
CA PHE A 307 -27.91 5.78 6.84
C PHE A 307 -28.35 4.59 7.68
N ALA A 308 -29.09 4.80 8.76
CA ALA A 308 -29.85 3.73 9.40
C ALA A 308 -31.05 3.37 8.54
N LEU A 309 -31.35 2.08 8.37
CA LEU A 309 -32.48 1.60 7.58
C LEU A 309 -33.54 0.94 8.49
N LYS A 310 -34.82 1.25 8.26
CA LYS A 310 -35.98 0.62 8.91
C LYS A 310 -37.04 0.25 7.86
N ASN A 311 -37.91 -0.70 8.21
CA ASN A 311 -39.02 -1.15 7.36
C ASN A 311 -38.56 -1.59 5.95
N TYR A 312 -37.39 -2.20 5.85
CA TYR A 312 -36.79 -2.62 4.59
C TYR A 312 -37.14 -4.07 4.24
N ILE A 313 -37.09 -4.38 2.95
CA ILE A 313 -37.25 -5.71 2.39
C ILE A 313 -36.06 -5.98 1.48
N PHE A 314 -35.35 -7.08 1.74
CA PHE A 314 -34.22 -7.51 0.91
C PHE A 314 -34.63 -8.63 -0.05
N ASN A 315 -34.24 -8.49 -1.30
CA ASN A 315 -34.31 -9.58 -2.27
C ASN A 315 -32.93 -10.21 -2.45
N PHE A 316 -32.61 -11.19 -1.61
CA PHE A 316 -31.32 -11.90 -1.63
C PHE A 316 -31.01 -12.58 -2.97
N ASN A 317 -32.02 -12.91 -3.78
CA ASN A 317 -31.78 -13.47 -5.13
C ASN A 317 -31.08 -12.46 -6.06
N LYS A 318 -31.23 -11.16 -5.80
CA LYS A 318 -30.58 -10.07 -6.55
C LYS A 318 -29.29 -9.55 -5.89
N GLN A 319 -29.02 -9.92 -4.64
CA GLN A 319 -27.91 -9.40 -3.82
C GLN A 319 -27.26 -10.55 -3.03
N LYS A 320 -26.69 -11.52 -3.75
CA LYS A 320 -26.12 -12.76 -3.20
C LYS A 320 -24.89 -12.53 -2.32
N GLU A 321 -24.27 -11.37 -2.45
CA GLU A 321 -23.12 -10.94 -1.68
C GLU A 321 -23.46 -10.45 -0.26
N LEU A 322 -24.76 -10.28 0.03
CA LEU A 322 -25.25 -9.82 1.33
C LEU A 322 -25.47 -10.99 2.29
N ASN A 323 -24.93 -10.86 3.50
CA ASN A 323 -25.08 -11.88 4.54
C ASN A 323 -25.24 -11.24 5.92
N TRP A 324 -26.06 -11.86 6.76
CA TRP A 324 -26.23 -11.47 8.16
C TRP A 324 -25.10 -12.04 9.00
N VAL A 325 -24.41 -11.19 9.77
CA VAL A 325 -23.33 -11.60 10.67
C VAL A 325 -23.58 -11.07 12.08
N SER A 326 -23.15 -11.81 13.10
CA SER A 326 -23.15 -11.27 14.47
C SER A 326 -22.16 -10.12 14.58
N LEU A 327 -22.36 -9.25 15.57
CA LEU A 327 -21.42 -8.18 15.87
C LEU A 327 -20.01 -8.70 16.20
N GLU A 328 -19.90 -9.88 16.82
CA GLU A 328 -18.61 -10.53 17.08
C GLU A 328 -17.95 -10.98 15.77
N LYS A 329 -18.71 -11.63 14.88
CA LYS A 329 -18.19 -12.09 13.59
C LYS A 329 -17.77 -10.92 12.70
N LEU A 330 -18.48 -9.80 12.79
CA LEU A 330 -18.12 -8.56 12.09
C LEU A 330 -16.69 -8.13 12.42
N ASP A 331 -16.26 -8.25 13.68
CA ASP A 331 -14.93 -7.84 14.14
C ASP A 331 -13.81 -8.71 13.54
N GLU A 332 -14.12 -9.92 13.08
CA GLU A 332 -13.17 -10.80 12.38
C GLU A 332 -13.04 -10.48 10.89
N LEU A 333 -14.05 -9.83 10.29
CA LEU A 333 -14.06 -9.56 8.86
C LEU A 333 -13.12 -8.41 8.51
N PRO A 334 -12.37 -8.50 7.39
CA PRO A 334 -11.49 -7.44 6.95
C PRO A 334 -12.30 -6.28 6.35
N GLN A 335 -12.08 -5.08 6.86
CA GLN A 335 -12.88 -3.90 6.50
C GLN A 335 -11.99 -2.78 5.95
N PRO A 336 -12.49 -1.91 5.07
CA PRO A 336 -11.86 -0.62 4.80
C PRO A 336 -11.80 0.20 6.10
N LYS A 337 -10.73 0.99 6.26
CA LYS A 337 -10.54 1.79 7.48
C LYS A 337 -11.77 2.64 7.83
N VAL A 338 -12.38 3.31 6.84
CA VAL A 338 -13.57 4.16 7.07
C VAL A 338 -14.80 3.40 7.56
N ILE A 339 -14.96 2.13 7.15
CA ILE A 339 -16.03 1.25 7.60
C ILE A 339 -15.75 0.79 9.03
N HIS A 340 -14.51 0.37 9.30
CA HIS A 340 -14.08 -0.02 10.64
C HIS A 340 -14.25 1.13 11.65
N ASP A 341 -13.79 2.33 11.30
CA ASP A 341 -13.91 3.52 12.14
C ASP A 341 -15.39 3.84 12.44
N PHE A 342 -16.29 3.66 11.46
CA PHE A 342 -17.74 3.80 11.67
C PHE A 342 -18.28 2.73 12.64
N ILE A 343 -17.87 1.46 12.47
CA ILE A 343 -18.33 0.36 13.33
C ILE A 343 -17.94 0.60 14.79
N VAL A 344 -16.68 0.96 15.04
CA VAL A 344 -16.19 1.29 16.39
C VAL A 344 -16.97 2.46 16.98
N GLU A 345 -17.25 3.49 16.18
CA GLU A 345 -17.95 4.68 16.64
C GLU A 345 -19.43 4.42 17.00
N TYR A 346 -20.12 3.55 16.25
CA TYR A 346 -21.58 3.39 16.36
C TYR A 346 -22.04 2.13 17.10
N PHE A 347 -21.25 1.06 17.12
CA PHE A 347 -21.64 -0.21 17.74
C PHE A 347 -20.83 -0.58 18.98
N ARG A 348 -19.86 0.25 19.37
CA ARG A 348 -18.92 -0.03 20.48
C ARG A 348 -18.78 1.15 21.46
N ARG A 349 -19.75 2.07 21.47
CA ARG A 349 -19.86 3.13 22.48
C ARG A 349 -20.60 2.66 23.72
#